data_AF-A0A445IBQ6-F1
#
_entry.id   AF-A0A445IBQ6-F1
#
_cell.length_a   1.000
_cell.length_b   1.000
_cell.length_c   1.000
_cell.angle_alpha   90.00
_cell.angle_beta   90.00
_cell.angle_gamma   90.00
#
_symmetry.space_group_name_H-M   'P 1'
#
loop_
_entity.id
_entity.type
_entity.pdbx_description
1 polymer ?
#
loop_
_entity_poly.entity_id
_entity_poly.type
_entity_poly.pdbx_seq_one_letter_code
_entity_poly.pdbx_strand_id
1 'polypeptide(L)'
;MKTTITLSVPIINLLVLSNLWITASACPENSSDSEIRRKRYESWLKEYARKYGNKDQWEVHFEIYRRSTTLKNYAYKLTDNKFADLTNVEFRCMYLGYRPMLHLQTGFMYQKHGDLPKSIDWRRRGAVTHIKDQGHVGSCWAFSEVEGIKKIKTGKMVSLSEQQLIDCDRLGRMKHDTKDKDGTCGIAMEAGY
;
A
#
# COMPACT_ATOMS: atom_id res chain seq x y z
N MET A 1 74.13 23.56 -3.23
CA MET A 1 73.07 22.81 -3.94
C MET A 1 72.57 21.71 -3.03
N LYS A 2 71.25 21.43 -3.07
CA LYS A 2 70.49 20.42 -2.29
C LYS A 2 69.81 20.95 -1.01
N THR A 3 68.77 21.74 -1.21
CA THR A 3 67.69 21.89 -0.23
C THR A 3 66.37 21.62 -0.96
N THR A 4 66.01 20.35 -1.11
CA THR A 4 64.67 19.95 -1.56
C THR A 4 64.46 18.49 -1.15
N ILE A 5 63.23 18.16 -0.74
CA ILE A 5 62.72 16.83 -0.36
C ILE A 5 62.86 16.46 1.13
N THR A 6 62.07 17.11 2.00
CA THR A 6 61.67 16.51 3.30
C THR A 6 60.23 16.84 3.73
N LEU A 7 59.39 17.45 2.86
CA LEU A 7 58.01 17.83 3.22
C LEU A 7 56.90 17.05 2.48
N SER A 8 57.22 16.20 1.49
CA SER A 8 56.22 15.46 0.72
C SER A 8 55.64 14.25 1.46
N VAL A 9 56.46 13.56 2.26
CA VAL A 9 56.06 12.32 2.95
C VAL A 9 54.97 12.52 4.03
N PRO A 10 55.04 13.54 4.92
CA PRO A 10 54.01 13.72 5.95
C PRO A 10 52.66 14.17 5.37
N ILE A 11 52.67 14.96 4.28
CA ILE A 11 51.45 15.42 3.62
C ILE A 11 50.76 14.27 2.89
N ILE A 12 51.52 13.40 2.22
CA ILE A 12 50.99 12.20 1.58
C ILE A 12 50.40 11.24 2.63
N ASN A 13 51.06 11.04 3.77
CA ASN A 13 50.52 10.22 4.86
C ASN A 13 49.23 10.80 5.46
N LEU A 14 49.12 12.12 5.61
CA LEU A 14 47.89 12.80 6.08
C LEU A 14 46.73 12.65 5.08
N LEU A 15 47.00 12.72 3.78
CA LEU A 15 46.00 12.52 2.73
C LEU A 15 45.56 11.05 2.60
N VAL A 16 46.47 10.09 2.82
CA VAL A 16 46.11 8.66 2.84
C VAL A 16 45.25 8.33 4.05
N LEU A 17 45.55 8.91 5.21
CA LEU A 17 44.77 8.72 6.44
C LEU A 17 43.38 9.39 6.37
N SER A 18 43.25 10.53 5.70
CA SER A 18 41.95 11.19 5.51
C SER A 18 41.04 10.41 4.56
N ASN A 19 41.58 9.78 3.51
CA ASN A 19 40.80 8.93 2.60
C ASN A 19 40.34 7.61 3.24
N LEU A 20 41.08 7.08 4.21
CA LEU A 20 40.70 5.85 4.94
C LEU A 20 39.54 6.09 5.94
N TRP A 21 39.40 7.32 6.45
CA TRP A 21 38.24 7.73 7.26
C TRP A 21 36.97 7.92 6.43
N ILE A 22 37.09 8.35 5.17
CA ILE A 22 35.94 8.55 4.28
C ILE A 22 35.27 7.21 3.92
N THR A 23 36.03 6.12 3.76
CA THR A 23 35.46 4.78 3.51
C THR A 23 34.79 4.16 4.74
N ALA A 24 35.18 4.56 5.95
CA ALA A 24 34.56 4.10 7.20
C ALA A 24 33.24 4.82 7.52
N SER A 25 32.96 5.96 6.86
CA SER A 25 31.73 6.73 7.03
C SER A 25 30.56 6.20 6.17
N ALA A 26 30.78 5.17 5.34
CA ALA A 26 29.71 4.36 4.79
C ALA A 26 29.30 3.33 5.84
N CYS A 27 28.24 3.61 6.61
CA CYS A 27 27.71 2.68 7.60
C CYS A 27 27.48 1.30 6.96
N PRO A 28 28.20 0.24 7.39
CA PRO A 28 27.85 -1.12 7.00
C PRO A 28 26.45 -1.40 7.55
N GLU A 29 25.54 -1.87 6.70
CA GLU A 29 24.23 -2.35 7.17
C GLU A 29 24.50 -3.46 8.21
N ASN A 30 24.06 -3.26 9.45
CA ASN A 30 24.33 -4.20 10.54
C ASN A 30 23.76 -5.58 10.16
N SER A 31 24.61 -6.60 10.03
CA SER A 31 24.20 -7.95 9.59
C SER A 31 23.14 -8.58 10.50
N SER A 32 23.09 -8.16 11.77
CA SER A 32 22.04 -8.58 12.71
C SER A 32 20.67 -7.97 12.37
N ASP A 33 20.66 -6.70 11.96
CA ASP A 33 19.44 -5.96 11.61
C ASP A 33 18.82 -6.50 10.31
N SER A 34 19.65 -6.86 9.33
CA SER A 34 19.18 -7.52 8.11
C SER A 34 18.60 -8.91 8.39
N GLU A 35 19.21 -9.71 9.27
CA GLU A 35 18.69 -11.03 9.64
C GLU A 35 17.36 -10.95 10.41
N ILE A 36 17.22 -9.99 11.34
CA ILE A 36 15.98 -9.73 12.07
C ILE A 36 14.85 -9.36 11.09
N ARG A 37 15.11 -8.46 10.14
CA ARG A 37 14.14 -8.09 9.10
C ARG A 37 13.73 -9.29 8.25
N ARG A 38 14.67 -10.15 7.91
CA ARG A 38 14.41 -11.38 7.13
C ARG A 38 13.48 -12.33 7.87
N LYS A 39 13.74 -12.59 9.16
CA LYS A 39 12.88 -13.44 10.01
C LYS A 39 11.48 -12.86 10.20
N ARG A 40 11.36 -11.54 10.34
CA ARG A 40 10.07 -10.85 10.40
C ARG A 40 9.29 -11.05 9.09
N TYR A 41 9.94 -10.86 7.94
CA TYR A 41 9.32 -11.07 6.63
C TYR A 41 8.87 -12.51 6.42
N GLU A 42 9.70 -13.50 6.75
CA GLU A 42 9.31 -14.93 6.67
C GLU A 42 8.10 -15.27 7.55
N SER A 43 7.94 -14.60 8.69
CA SER A 43 6.75 -14.75 9.55
C SER A 43 5.53 -14.09 8.92
N TRP A 44 5.69 -12.88 8.39
CA TRP A 44 4.65 -12.14 7.67
C TRP A 44 4.14 -12.92 6.44
N LEU A 45 5.02 -13.59 5.69
CA LEU A 45 4.63 -14.43 4.55
C LEU A 45 3.67 -15.56 4.97
N LYS A 46 3.89 -16.15 6.14
CA LYS A 46 3.02 -17.21 6.69
C LYS A 46 1.67 -16.65 7.12
N GLU A 47 1.66 -15.50 7.79
CA GLU A 47 0.44 -14.83 8.27
C GLU A 47 -0.51 -14.50 7.10
N TYR A 48 0.03 -13.98 6.00
CA TYR A 48 -0.75 -13.56 4.84
C TYR A 48 -0.79 -14.60 3.71
N ALA A 49 -0.33 -15.83 3.97
CA ALA A 49 -0.29 -16.93 3.00
C ALA A 49 0.36 -16.55 1.65
N ARG A 50 1.39 -15.71 1.69
CA ARG A 50 2.13 -15.22 0.51
C ARG A 50 3.12 -16.26 0.01
N LYS A 51 3.17 -16.44 -1.31
CA LYS A 51 4.08 -17.36 -2.00
C LYS A 51 4.63 -16.68 -3.26
N TYR A 52 5.89 -16.96 -3.59
CA TYR A 52 6.55 -16.52 -4.82
C TYR A 52 7.10 -17.73 -5.57
N GLY A 53 7.14 -17.67 -6.89
CA GLY A 53 7.51 -18.80 -7.73
C GLY A 53 9.00 -19.11 -7.73
N ASN A 54 9.84 -18.11 -7.45
CA ASN A 54 11.29 -18.26 -7.43
C ASN A 54 11.96 -17.30 -6.44
N LYS A 55 13.27 -17.52 -6.24
CA LYS A 55 14.10 -16.74 -5.30
C LYS A 55 14.21 -15.27 -5.71
N ASP A 56 14.27 -14.97 -7.00
CA ASP A 56 14.44 -13.60 -7.47
C ASP A 56 13.20 -12.74 -7.18
N GLN A 57 12.00 -13.29 -7.42
CA GLN A 57 10.74 -12.66 -7.00
C GLN A 57 10.69 -12.45 -5.49
N TRP A 58 11.08 -13.47 -4.71
CA TRP A 58 11.12 -13.35 -3.25
C TRP A 58 12.04 -12.21 -2.80
N GLU A 59 13.23 -12.07 -3.39
CA GLU A 59 14.20 -11.04 -3.02
C GLU A 59 13.69 -9.64 -3.38
N VAL A 60 13.07 -9.49 -4.56
CA VAL A 60 12.44 -8.22 -4.98
C VAL A 60 11.34 -7.80 -3.99
N HIS A 61 10.46 -8.71 -3.60
CA HIS A 61 9.38 -8.39 -2.67
C HIS A 61 9.86 -8.19 -1.22
N PHE A 62 10.92 -8.89 -0.79
CA PHE A 62 11.59 -8.62 0.47
C PHE A 62 12.14 -7.19 0.51
N GLU A 63 12.75 -6.75 -0.58
CA GLU A 63 13.28 -5.40 -0.73
C GLU A 63 12.20 -4.31 -0.71
N ILE A 64 11.01 -4.60 -1.26
CA ILE A 64 9.84 -3.73 -1.14
C ILE A 64 9.34 -3.68 0.31
N TYR A 65 9.20 -4.85 0.94
CA TYR A 65 8.78 -4.98 2.34
C TYR A 65 9.72 -4.25 3.30
N ARG A 66 11.04 -4.37 3.11
CA ARG A 66 12.05 -3.66 3.92
C ARG A 66 11.88 -2.15 3.85
N ARG A 67 11.65 -1.62 2.65
CA ARG A 67 11.42 -0.18 2.43
C ARG A 67 10.09 0.29 3.00
N SER A 68 9.03 -0.51 2.88
CA SER A 68 7.68 -0.14 3.34
C SER A 68 7.56 -0.13 4.87
N THR A 69 8.33 -0.99 5.55
CA THR A 69 8.31 -1.16 7.01
C THR A 69 9.32 -0.30 7.76
N THR A 70 10.09 0.53 7.04
CA THR A 70 10.97 1.53 7.66
C THR A 70 10.12 2.52 8.45
N LEU A 71 10.50 2.81 9.69
CA LEU A 71 9.75 3.69 10.59
C LEU A 71 9.67 5.10 10.00
N LYS A 72 8.45 5.66 10.04
CA LYS A 72 8.15 7.03 9.61
C LYS A 72 7.35 7.74 10.69
N ASN A 73 7.57 9.04 10.82
CA ASN A 73 6.90 9.88 11.82
C ASN A 73 5.61 10.47 11.24
N TYR A 74 4.50 9.76 11.41
CA TYR A 74 3.17 10.23 11.04
C TYR A 74 2.30 10.47 12.29
N ALA A 75 1.23 11.25 12.15
CA ALA A 75 0.20 11.40 13.19
C ALA A 75 -0.57 10.09 13.49
N TYR A 76 -0.29 9.03 12.73
CA TYR A 76 -0.82 7.69 12.87
C TYR A 76 0.33 6.67 12.83
N LYS A 77 0.08 5.45 13.31
CA LYS A 77 1.06 4.36 13.29
C LYS A 77 0.82 3.46 12.08
N LEU A 78 1.89 3.04 11.43
CA LEU A 78 1.88 2.05 10.36
C LEU A 78 2.27 0.68 10.90
N THR A 79 1.71 -0.37 10.29
CA THR A 79 2.10 -1.76 10.51
C THR A 79 2.15 -2.46 9.15
N ASP A 80 2.91 -3.55 9.09
CA ASP A 80 3.04 -4.46 7.96
C ASP A 80 1.74 -5.25 7.69
N ASN A 81 0.76 -4.57 7.10
CA ASN A 81 -0.50 -5.18 6.65
C ASN A 81 -0.31 -6.06 5.39
N LYS A 82 -1.41 -6.60 4.85
CA LYS A 82 -1.41 -7.49 3.66
C LYS A 82 -0.78 -6.90 2.39
N PHE A 83 -0.50 -5.59 2.35
CA PHE A 83 0.08 -4.87 1.21
C PHE A 83 1.54 -4.45 1.43
N ALA A 84 2.19 -4.91 2.51
CA ALA A 84 3.53 -4.47 2.87
C ALA A 84 4.60 -4.80 1.81
N ASP A 85 4.39 -5.80 0.98
CA ASP A 85 5.30 -6.24 -0.10
C ASP A 85 4.98 -5.61 -1.48
N LEU A 86 4.07 -4.63 -1.54
CA LEU A 86 3.70 -3.95 -2.77
C LEU A 86 4.27 -2.54 -2.83
N THR A 87 4.75 -2.15 -4.01
CA THR A 87 5.01 -0.75 -4.33
C THR A 87 3.70 0.02 -4.38
N ASN A 88 3.78 1.35 -4.25
CA ASN A 88 2.59 2.18 -4.38
C ASN A 88 1.97 2.08 -5.79
N VAL A 89 2.78 1.87 -6.82
CA VAL A 89 2.30 1.70 -8.21
C VAL A 89 1.50 0.40 -8.32
N GLU A 90 2.04 -0.73 -7.87
CA GLU A 90 1.33 -2.02 -7.86
C GLU A 90 0.05 -1.94 -7.03
N PHE A 91 0.10 -1.36 -5.84
CA PHE A 91 -1.08 -1.20 -4.99
C PHE A 91 -2.18 -0.40 -5.69
N ARG A 92 -1.83 0.73 -6.32
CA ARG A 92 -2.79 1.56 -7.05
C ARG A 92 -3.40 0.79 -8.22
N CYS A 93 -2.57 0.07 -8.96
CA CYS A 93 -3.00 -0.76 -10.09
C CYS A 93 -4.00 -1.85 -9.71
N MET A 94 -3.73 -2.57 -8.62
CA MET A 94 -4.54 -3.73 -8.25
C MET A 94 -5.80 -3.35 -7.45
N TYR A 95 -5.75 -2.26 -6.66
CA TYR A 95 -6.80 -1.96 -5.69
C TYR A 95 -7.56 -0.65 -5.95
N LEU A 96 -7.01 0.28 -6.73
CA LEU A 96 -7.62 1.58 -7.00
C LEU A 96 -8.13 1.67 -8.45
N GLY A 97 -9.25 1.00 -8.74
CA GLY A 97 -9.79 0.91 -10.11
C GLY A 97 -11.02 1.78 -10.41
N TYR A 98 -11.59 2.47 -9.43
CA TYR A 98 -12.81 3.27 -9.63
C TYR A 98 -12.53 4.53 -10.47
N ARG A 99 -13.35 4.73 -11.51
CA ARG A 99 -13.41 5.98 -12.28
C ARG A 99 -14.73 6.70 -11.97
N PRO A 100 -14.69 7.87 -11.33
CA PRO A 100 -15.90 8.66 -11.15
C PRO A 100 -16.42 9.12 -12.51
N MET A 101 -17.70 8.89 -12.78
CA MET A 101 -18.38 9.55 -13.89
C MET A 101 -18.51 11.04 -13.54
N LEU A 102 -18.03 11.91 -14.44
CA LEU A 102 -18.15 13.35 -14.29
C LEU A 102 -19.64 13.75 -14.37
N HIS A 103 -20.09 14.51 -13.37
CA HIS A 103 -21.40 15.17 -13.27
C HIS A 103 -22.64 14.26 -13.11
N LEU A 104 -22.85 13.76 -11.89
CA LEU A 104 -24.21 13.50 -11.38
C LEU A 104 -24.63 14.69 -10.52
N GLN A 105 -25.44 15.58 -11.10
CA GLN A 105 -26.12 16.62 -10.34
C GLN A 105 -27.21 15.93 -9.51
N THR A 106 -26.99 15.79 -8.20
CA THR A 106 -27.97 15.18 -7.31
C THR A 106 -28.96 16.23 -6.82
N GLY A 107 -30.23 15.86 -6.64
CA GLY A 107 -31.25 16.72 -6.03
C GLY A 107 -31.12 16.84 -4.51
N PHE A 108 -29.93 16.57 -3.94
CA PHE A 108 -29.71 16.61 -2.50
C PHE A 108 -29.79 18.06 -2.01
N MET A 109 -30.61 18.29 -0.99
CA MET A 109 -30.72 19.58 -0.32
C MET A 109 -30.50 19.40 1.17
N TYR A 110 -29.82 20.36 1.79
CA TYR A 110 -29.71 20.41 3.24
C TYR A 110 -31.08 20.73 3.83
N GLN A 111 -31.64 19.78 4.57
CA GLN A 111 -32.84 20.02 5.35
C GLN A 111 -32.45 20.78 6.62
N LYS A 112 -33.26 21.76 7.05
CA LYS A 112 -33.09 22.38 8.37
C LYS A 112 -33.19 21.28 9.41
N HIS A 113 -32.11 21.05 10.15
CA HIS A 113 -32.05 20.11 11.26
C HIS A 113 -31.95 20.89 12.58
N GLY A 114 -32.43 20.27 13.67
CA GLY A 114 -32.18 20.75 15.02
C GLY A 114 -30.78 20.36 15.50
N ASP A 115 -30.65 20.16 16.81
CA ASP A 115 -29.39 19.72 17.41
C ASP A 115 -29.01 18.32 16.93
N LEU A 116 -27.81 18.20 16.39
CA LEU A 116 -27.23 16.94 15.95
C LEU A 116 -26.40 16.31 17.07
N PRO A 117 -26.35 14.96 17.14
CA PRO A 117 -25.46 14.30 18.08
C PRO A 117 -23.99 14.63 17.78
N LYS A 118 -23.17 14.78 18.83
CA LYS A 118 -21.73 15.04 18.71
C LYS A 118 -20.97 13.94 17.95
N SER A 119 -21.49 12.70 17.96
CA SER A 119 -20.94 11.57 17.22
C SER A 119 -22.01 10.53 16.90
N ILE A 120 -21.83 9.83 15.78
CA ILE A 120 -22.67 8.72 15.35
C ILE A 120 -21.77 7.55 14.96
N ASP A 121 -22.09 6.35 15.45
CA ASP A 121 -21.49 5.10 15.00
C ASP A 121 -22.60 4.15 14.54
N TRP A 122 -22.73 3.97 13.22
CA TRP A 122 -23.74 3.09 12.62
C TRP A 122 -23.48 1.60 12.89
N ARG A 123 -22.25 1.22 13.26
CA ARG A 123 -21.93 -0.16 13.66
C ARG A 123 -22.64 -0.52 14.95
N ARG A 124 -22.63 0.40 15.94
CA ARG A 124 -23.35 0.24 17.21
C ARG A 124 -24.87 0.20 17.03
N ARG A 125 -25.37 0.67 15.88
CA ARG A 125 -26.79 0.64 15.50
C ARG A 125 -27.13 -0.57 14.61
N GLY A 126 -26.17 -1.46 14.35
CA GLY A 126 -26.36 -2.66 13.54
C GLY A 126 -26.65 -2.36 12.07
N ALA A 127 -26.21 -1.21 11.55
CA ALA A 127 -26.43 -0.76 10.18
C ALA A 127 -25.16 -0.83 9.31
N VAL A 128 -24.22 -1.69 9.70
CA VAL A 128 -22.97 -1.98 8.97
C VAL A 128 -22.75 -3.50 9.02
N THR A 129 -22.43 -4.12 7.88
CA THR A 129 -22.12 -5.56 7.81
C THR A 129 -20.72 -5.85 8.36
N HIS A 130 -20.32 -7.11 8.29
CA HIS A 130 -18.91 -7.48 8.39
C HIS A 130 -18.10 -6.83 7.26
N ILE A 131 -16.80 -6.66 7.51
CA ILE A 131 -15.85 -6.15 6.52
C ILE A 131 -15.70 -7.19 5.41
N LYS A 132 -15.78 -6.75 4.15
CA LYS A 132 -15.61 -7.58 2.95
C LYS A 132 -14.29 -7.26 2.26
N ASP A 133 -13.83 -8.14 1.34
CA ASP A 133 -12.61 -7.95 0.54
C ASP A 133 -12.96 -7.88 -0.95
N GLN A 134 -12.58 -6.79 -1.62
CA GLN A 134 -12.81 -6.60 -3.05
C GLN A 134 -11.86 -7.44 -3.93
N GLY A 135 -10.80 -7.99 -3.33
CA GLY A 135 -9.71 -8.64 -4.06
C GLY A 135 -8.93 -7.65 -4.93
N HIS A 136 -8.50 -8.12 -6.09
CA HIS A 136 -7.67 -7.35 -7.04
C HIS A 136 -8.45 -6.75 -8.20
N VAL A 137 -9.78 -6.69 -8.06
CA VAL A 137 -10.67 -6.12 -9.06
C VAL A 137 -10.99 -4.70 -8.61
N GLY A 138 -11.02 -3.76 -9.56
CA GLY A 138 -11.41 -2.37 -9.36
C GLY A 138 -12.89 -2.17 -9.03
N SER A 139 -13.47 -3.03 -8.19
CA SER A 139 -14.89 -3.16 -7.89
C SER A 139 -15.33 -2.41 -6.64
N CYS A 140 -14.45 -1.62 -6.01
CA CYS A 140 -14.78 -0.89 -4.77
C CYS A 140 -16.06 -0.05 -4.82
N TRP A 141 -16.47 0.38 -6.02
CA TRP A 141 -17.75 1.05 -6.26
C TRP A 141 -18.97 0.16 -5.92
N ALA A 142 -18.90 -1.13 -6.22
CA ALA A 142 -19.94 -2.12 -5.91
C ALA A 142 -19.93 -2.49 -4.42
N PHE A 143 -18.82 -2.31 -3.71
CA PHE A 143 -18.75 -2.50 -2.26
C PHE A 143 -19.20 -1.26 -1.47
N SER A 144 -19.34 -0.11 -2.13
CA SER A 144 -19.82 1.14 -1.51
C SER A 144 -21.35 1.19 -1.38
N GLU A 145 -21.98 0.01 -1.35
CA GLU A 145 -23.43 -0.19 -1.47
C GLU A 145 -24.23 0.23 -0.23
N VAL A 146 -25.50 0.50 -0.47
CA VAL A 146 -26.42 1.15 0.47
C VAL A 146 -27.02 0.18 1.52
N GLU A 147 -26.34 -0.89 1.90
CA GLU A 147 -26.85 -1.87 2.89
C GLU A 147 -27.32 -1.20 4.20
N GLY A 148 -26.61 -0.15 4.64
CA GLY A 148 -26.99 0.63 5.82
C GLY A 148 -28.36 1.31 5.70
N ILE A 149 -28.74 1.83 4.53
CA ILE A 149 -30.06 2.47 4.35
C ILE A 149 -31.19 1.44 4.44
N LYS A 150 -30.94 0.20 3.99
CA LYS A 150 -31.92 -0.89 4.08
C LYS A 150 -32.22 -1.21 5.55
N LYS A 151 -31.19 -1.32 6.39
CA LYS A 151 -31.35 -1.49 7.83
C LYS A 151 -32.14 -0.34 8.46
N ILE A 152 -31.77 0.90 8.13
CA ILE A 152 -32.42 2.09 8.71
C ILE A 152 -33.91 2.13 8.34
N LYS A 153 -34.26 1.84 7.08
CA LYS A 153 -35.66 1.90 6.62
C LYS A 153 -36.52 0.71 7.05
N THR A 154 -35.94 -0.49 7.10
CA THR A 154 -36.72 -1.73 7.24
C THR A 154 -36.48 -2.46 8.56
N GLY A 155 -35.48 -2.03 9.35
CA GLY A 155 -35.04 -2.72 10.56
C GLY A 155 -34.25 -4.01 10.29
N LYS A 156 -34.15 -4.46 9.03
CA LYS A 156 -33.48 -5.72 8.64
C LYS A 156 -32.13 -5.44 7.99
N MET A 157 -31.09 -6.09 8.52
CA MET A 157 -29.76 -6.09 7.90
C MET A 157 -29.72 -7.22 6.88
N VAL A 158 -29.28 -6.93 5.67
CA VAL A 158 -29.10 -7.93 4.61
C VAL A 158 -27.76 -7.65 3.95
N SER A 159 -26.94 -8.69 3.79
CA SER A 159 -25.76 -8.63 2.95
C SER A 159 -26.21 -8.76 1.49
N LEU A 160 -26.01 -7.71 0.70
CA LEU A 160 -26.29 -7.67 -0.73
C LEU A 160 -25.12 -8.28 -1.51
N SER A 161 -25.36 -8.59 -2.79
CA SER A 161 -24.39 -9.18 -3.71
C SER A 161 -23.69 -8.09 -4.52
N GLU A 162 -22.43 -7.82 -4.21
CA GLU A 162 -21.58 -6.94 -5.02
C GLU A 162 -21.38 -7.51 -6.44
N GLN A 163 -21.31 -8.84 -6.58
CA GLN A 163 -21.13 -9.50 -7.86
C GLN A 163 -22.28 -9.22 -8.83
N GLN A 164 -23.51 -9.12 -8.32
CA GLN A 164 -24.66 -8.77 -9.15
C GLN A 164 -24.46 -7.39 -9.82
N LEU A 165 -23.90 -6.42 -9.10
CA LEU A 165 -23.64 -5.10 -9.65
C LEU A 165 -22.50 -5.16 -10.66
N ILE A 166 -21.41 -5.85 -10.32
CA ILE A 166 -20.26 -6.07 -11.21
C ILE A 166 -20.72 -6.67 -12.56
N ASP A 167 -21.60 -7.68 -12.54
CA ASP A 167 -22.03 -8.38 -13.75
C ASP A 167 -23.08 -7.60 -14.57
N CYS A 168 -23.93 -6.81 -13.91
CA CYS A 168 -25.12 -6.24 -14.54
C CYS A 168 -25.00 -4.75 -14.87
N ASP A 169 -24.09 -4.03 -14.23
CA ASP A 169 -23.94 -2.59 -14.43
C ASP A 169 -23.17 -2.26 -15.71
N ARG A 170 -23.91 -1.77 -16.71
CA ARG A 170 -23.36 -1.42 -18.03
C ARG A 170 -22.87 0.03 -18.14
N LEU A 171 -22.88 0.80 -17.04
CA LEU A 171 -22.48 2.22 -17.06
C LEU A 171 -20.97 2.46 -17.21
N GLY A 172 -20.17 1.42 -17.44
CA GLY A 172 -18.74 1.56 -17.70
C GLY A 172 -17.93 1.98 -16.46
N ARG A 173 -18.37 1.58 -15.26
CA ARG A 173 -17.68 1.87 -13.98
C ARG A 173 -16.44 1.00 -13.75
N MET A 174 -16.20 0.00 -14.59
CA MET A 174 -15.04 -0.87 -14.55
C MET A 174 -14.00 -0.52 -15.63
N LYS A 175 -12.73 -0.53 -15.23
CA LYS A 175 -11.61 -0.76 -16.15
C LYS A 175 -11.29 -2.25 -16.18
N HIS A 176 -11.20 -2.82 -17.38
CA HIS A 176 -10.32 -3.96 -17.66
C HIS A 176 -9.00 -3.49 -18.31
N ASP A 177 -8.66 -2.20 -18.18
CA ASP A 177 -7.43 -1.65 -18.75
C ASP A 177 -6.24 -1.96 -17.85
N THR A 178 -5.40 -2.89 -18.29
CA THR A 178 -4.02 -3.14 -17.83
C THR A 178 -3.07 -1.97 -18.12
N LYS A 179 -3.57 -0.74 -18.25
CA LYS A 179 -2.77 0.46 -18.52
C LYS A 179 -3.41 1.70 -17.90
N ASP A 180 -2.61 2.41 -17.11
CA ASP A 180 -2.91 3.76 -16.65
C ASP A 180 -2.78 4.77 -17.80
N LYS A 181 -3.17 6.03 -17.56
CA LYS A 181 -3.02 7.12 -18.54
C LYS A 181 -1.56 7.31 -19.00
N ASP A 182 -0.61 6.85 -18.19
CA ASP A 182 0.83 6.90 -18.44
C ASP A 182 1.40 5.54 -18.91
N GLY A 183 0.54 4.53 -19.16
CA GLY A 183 0.96 3.22 -19.69
C GLY A 183 1.65 2.28 -18.69
N THR A 184 1.77 2.65 -17.41
CA THR A 184 2.59 1.98 -16.39
C THR A 184 1.93 0.80 -15.68
N CYS A 185 0.63 0.56 -15.88
CA CYS A 185 -0.16 -0.40 -15.11
C CYS A 185 -0.34 -1.76 -15.79
N GLY A 186 0.69 -2.26 -16.47
CA GLY A 186 0.67 -3.59 -17.08
C GLY A 186 1.13 -4.64 -16.09
N ILE A 187 0.22 -5.19 -15.29
CA ILE A 187 0.50 -6.44 -14.58
C ILE A 187 0.52 -7.57 -15.62
N ALA A 188 1.72 -8.08 -15.92
CA ALA A 188 1.89 -9.48 -16.26
C ALA A 188 1.43 -10.31 -15.06
N MET A 189 0.13 -10.55 -14.97
CA MET A 189 -0.38 -11.63 -14.15
C MET A 189 -0.02 -12.93 -14.86
N GLU A 190 1.18 -13.44 -14.60
CA GLU A 190 1.35 -14.89 -14.64
C GLU A 190 0.52 -15.44 -13.48
N ALA A 191 -0.71 -15.83 -13.82
CA ALA A 191 -1.61 -16.52 -12.93
C ALA A 191 -1.00 -17.89 -12.59
N GLY A 192 -0.25 -17.94 -11.49
CA GLY A 192 0.04 -19.18 -10.77
C GLY A 192 -1.13 -19.49 -9.84
N TYR A 193 -2.08 -20.29 -10.33
CA TYR A 193 -2.94 -21.11 -9.47
C TYR A 193 -2.09 -22.14 -8.73
#